data_AF-A0A7W1D774-F1
#
_entry.id   AF-A0A7W1D774-F1
#
_cell.length_a   1.000
_cell.length_b   1.000
_cell.length_c   1.000
_cell.angle_alpha   90.00
_cell.angle_beta   90.00
_cell.angle_gamma   90.00
#
_symmetry.space_group_name_H-M   'P 1'
#
loop_
_entity.id
_entity.type
_entity.pdbx_description
1 polymer ?
#
loop_
_entity_poly.entity_id
_entity_poly.type
_entity_poly.pdbx_seq_one_letter_code
_entity_poly.pdbx_strand_id
1 'polypeptide(L)' 'THPGVVSFYARALLQGHIPGLHRGQDRRQLGGDFVLDRDGVMVLAHPERGPEDRTPVGSILRAVEDAASQRASRESGC' A
#
# COMPACT_ATOMS: atom_id res chain seq x y z
N THR A 1 -0.12 30.45 -21.84
CA THR A 1 0.37 30.54 -20.44
C THR A 1 -0.72 31.17 -19.60
N HIS A 2 -1.15 30.53 -18.50
CA HIS A 2 -2.31 30.98 -17.70
C HIS A 2 -1.82 31.87 -16.53
N PRO A 3 -1.88 33.21 -16.64
CA PRO A 3 -1.25 34.11 -15.67
C PRO A 3 -1.83 33.99 -14.25
N GLY A 4 -3.12 33.66 -14.12
CA GLY A 4 -3.77 33.46 -12.82
C GLY A 4 -3.28 32.21 -12.08
N VAL A 5 -2.83 31.18 -12.80
CA VAL A 5 -2.29 29.96 -12.18
C VAL A 5 -0.90 30.23 -11.61
N VAL A 6 -0.07 30.99 -12.32
CA VAL A 6 1.29 31.33 -11.89
C VAL A 6 1.26 32.18 -10.61
N SER A 7 0.37 33.17 -10.54
CA SER A 7 0.25 34.04 -9.35
C SER A 7 -0.28 33.29 -8.13
N PHE A 8 -1.19 32.33 -8.33
CA PHE A 8 -1.67 31.45 -7.27
C PHE A 8 -0.52 30.65 -6.64
N TYR A 9 0.30 29.98 -7.46
CA TYR A 9 1.43 29.19 -6.97
C TYR A 9 2.53 30.05 -6.34
N ALA A 10 2.83 31.22 -6.92
CA ALA A 10 3.80 32.15 -6.36
C ALA A 10 3.39 32.62 -4.94
N ARG A 11 2.10 32.92 -4.75
CA ARG A 11 1.55 33.31 -3.45
C ARG A 11 1.59 32.14 -2.45
N ALA A 12 1.26 30.93 -2.88
CA ALA A 12 1.32 29.73 -2.03
C ALA A 12 2.75 29.48 -1.51
N LEU A 13 3.75 29.58 -2.38
CA LEU A 13 5.17 29.43 -2.01
C LEU A 13 5.64 30.51 -1.02
N LEU A 14 5.26 31.77 -1.24
CA LEU A 14 5.56 32.87 -0.32
C LEU A 14 4.91 32.70 1.06
N GLN A 15 3.76 32.04 1.13
CA GLN A 15 3.07 31.69 2.39
C GLN A 15 3.63 30.42 3.07
N GLY A 16 4.73 29.86 2.54
CA GLY A 16 5.34 28.63 3.06
C GLY A 16 4.54 27.36 2.78
N HIS A 17 3.50 27.45 1.95
CA HIS A 17 2.72 26.31 1.48
C HIS A 17 3.35 25.76 0.21
N ILE A 18 4.17 24.72 0.36
CA ILE A 18 4.78 23.99 -0.77
C ILE A 18 3.84 22.84 -1.15
N PRO A 19 3.13 22.90 -2.29
CA PRO A 19 2.26 21.81 -2.73
C PRO A 19 3.11 20.56 -2.95
N GLY A 20 2.74 19.43 -2.34
CA GLY A 20 3.50 18.17 -2.41
C GLY A 20 4.57 17.99 -1.33
N LEU A 21 4.62 18.86 -0.32
CA LEU A 21 5.48 18.65 0.84
C LEU A 21 4.84 17.61 1.78
N HIS A 22 4.95 16.32 1.42
CA HIS A 22 4.68 15.19 2.30
C HIS A 22 5.71 15.18 3.45
N ARG A 23 5.58 16.10 4.41
CA ARG A 23 6.42 16.15 5.61
C ARG A 23 6.16 14.88 6.42
N GLY A 24 7.14 13.98 6.45
CA GLY A 24 7.15 12.80 7.33
C GLY A 24 6.77 11.45 6.70
N GLN A 25 6.48 11.37 5.40
CA GLN A 25 6.37 10.06 4.74
C GLN A 25 7.74 9.60 4.26
N ASP A 26 8.20 8.43 4.72
CA ASP A 26 9.38 7.78 4.15
C ASP A 26 9.07 7.45 2.69
N ARG A 27 9.71 8.17 1.77
CA ARG A 27 9.56 7.94 0.33
C ARG A 27 10.03 6.55 -0.11
N ARG A 28 10.73 5.82 0.77
CA ARG A 28 11.13 4.42 0.55
C ARG A 28 10.11 3.42 1.08
N GLN A 29 9.11 3.87 1.86
CA GLN A 29 8.01 3.01 2.26
C GLN A 29 7.09 2.83 1.06
N LEU A 30 7.28 1.72 0.36
CA LEU A 30 6.38 1.28 -0.71
C LEU A 30 5.04 0.87 -0.10
N GLY A 31 3.95 1.35 -0.69
CA GLY A 31 2.61 0.86 -0.37
C GLY A 31 2.40 -0.56 -0.88
N GLY A 32 1.29 -1.16 -0.49
CA GLY A 32 0.91 -2.51 -0.92
C GLY A 32 0.11 -3.26 0.12
N ASP A 33 -0.41 -4.40 -0.30
CA ASP A 33 -1.13 -5.32 0.58
C ASP A 33 -0.28 -6.57 0.79
N PHE A 34 -0.10 -6.94 2.06
CA PHE A 34 0.65 -8.12 2.45
C PHE A 34 -0.15 -8.88 3.51
N VAL A 35 -0.19 -10.20 3.37
CA VAL A 35 -0.87 -11.08 4.33
C VAL A 35 0.13 -12.10 4.83
N LEU A 36 0.20 -12.22 6.15
CA LEU A 36 0.98 -13.23 6.84
C LEU A 36 0.03 -14.26 7.45
N ASP A 37 0.43 -15.52 7.46
CA ASP A 37 -0.22 -16.54 8.28
C ASP A 37 0.18 -16.41 9.76
N ARG A 38 -0.32 -17.33 10.60
CA ARG A 38 -0.06 -17.31 12.05
C ARG A 38 1.39 -17.63 12.43
N ASP A 39 2.13 -18.27 11.54
CA ASP A 39 3.54 -18.62 11.74
C ASP A 39 4.46 -17.51 11.18
N GLY A 40 3.88 -16.41 10.69
CA GLY A 40 4.60 -15.28 10.11
C GLY A 40 5.04 -15.51 8.66
N VAL A 41 4.53 -16.56 7.99
CA VAL A 41 4.84 -16.83 6.59
C VAL A 41 4.00 -15.94 5.70
N MET A 42 4.63 -15.32 4.71
CA MET A 42 3.94 -14.48 3.74
C MET A 42 3.14 -15.34 2.76
N VAL A 43 1.81 -15.18 2.78
CA VAL A 43 0.86 -15.94 1.93
C VAL A 43 0.25 -15.10 0.82
N LEU A 44 0.36 -13.78 0.91
CA LEU A 44 0.07 -12.85 -0.18
C LEU A 44 1.02 -11.65 -0.13
N ALA A 45 1.52 -11.26 -1.29
CA ALA A 45 2.33 -10.07 -1.49
C ALA A 45 1.88 -9.33 -2.74
N HIS A 46 1.37 -8.11 -2.57
CA HIS A 46 0.98 -7.22 -3.66
C HIS A 46 1.60 -5.84 -3.46
N PRO A 47 2.84 -5.63 -3.92
CA PRO A 47 3.46 -4.31 -3.90
C PRO A 47 2.68 -3.34 -4.81
N GLU A 48 2.28 -2.20 -4.25
CA GLU A 48 1.50 -1.17 -4.96
C GLU A 48 2.36 -0.47 -6.03
N ARG A 49 1.86 -0.37 -7.26
CA ARG A 49 2.51 0.37 -8.37
C ARG A 49 1.96 1.78 -8.57
N GLY A 50 0.84 2.10 -7.93
CA GLY A 50 0.17 3.40 -8.01
C GLY A 50 -1.06 3.47 -7.09
N PRO A 51 -1.63 4.66 -6.84
CA PRO A 51 -2.68 4.87 -5.83
C PRO A 51 -3.91 3.94 -5.92
N GLU A 52 -4.26 3.57 -7.14
CA GLU A 52 -5.38 2.69 -7.51
C GLU A 52 -5.03 1.20 -7.55
N ASP A 53 -3.74 0.84 -7.45
CA ASP A 53 -3.25 -0.54 -7.52
C ASP A 53 -3.43 -1.24 -6.17
N ARG A 54 -4.66 -1.63 -5.89
CA ARG A 54 -5.07 -2.34 -4.67
C ARG A 54 -5.39 -3.80 -4.96
N THR A 55 -5.09 -4.66 -4.00
CA THR A 55 -5.46 -6.08 -4.06
C THR A 55 -6.97 -6.24 -3.93
N PRO A 56 -7.63 -7.02 -4.80
CA PRO A 56 -9.03 -7.37 -4.61
C PRO A 56 -9.23 -8.13 -3.29
N VAL A 57 -10.28 -7.79 -2.54
CA VAL A 57 -10.62 -8.46 -1.26
C VAL A 57 -10.74 -9.98 -1.43
N GLY A 58 -11.30 -10.44 -2.55
CA GLY A 58 -11.41 -11.89 -2.84
C GLY A 58 -10.05 -12.61 -2.90
N SER A 59 -9.00 -11.94 -3.38
CA SER A 59 -7.64 -12.50 -3.40
C SER A 59 -7.06 -12.64 -1.99
N ILE A 60 -7.36 -11.67 -1.11
CA ILE A 60 -6.97 -11.71 0.31
C ILE A 60 -7.66 -12.88 1.02
N LEU A 61 -8.98 -13.01 0.86
CA LEU A 61 -9.76 -14.08 1.49
C LEU A 61 -9.28 -15.46 1.03
N ARG A 62 -9.07 -15.63 -0.28
CA ARG A 62 -8.56 -16.87 -0.84
C ARG A 62 -7.18 -17.23 -0.28
N ALA A 63 -6.26 -16.27 -0.19
CA ALA A 63 -4.93 -16.52 0.39
C ALA A 63 -5.01 -16.99 1.85
N VAL A 64 -5.96 -16.44 2.63
CA VAL A 64 -6.19 -16.85 4.02
C VAL A 64 -6.77 -18.27 4.11
N GLU A 65 -7.76 -18.60 3.26
CA GLU A 65 -8.37 -19.93 3.21
C GLU A 65 -7.36 -21.02 2.79
N ASP A 66 -6.56 -20.73 1.76
CA ASP A 66 -5.51 -21.63 1.27
C ASP A 66 -4.44 -21.84 2.35
N ALA A 67 -4.06 -20.79 3.10
CA ALA A 67 -3.10 -20.88 4.20
C ALA A 67 -3.65 -21.72 5.38
N ALA A 68 -4.91 -21.52 5.76
CA ALA A 68 -5.57 -22.29 6.81
C ALA A 68 -5.64 -23.78 6.45
N SER A 69 -5.96 -24.10 5.19
CA SER A 69 -6.05 -25.47 4.68
C SER A 69 -4.69 -26.17 4.71
N GLN A 70 -3.64 -25.50 4.22
CA GLN A 70 -2.27 -26.02 4.24
C GLN A 70 -1.77 -26.30 5.66
N ARG A 71 -2.11 -25.44 6.63
CA ARG A 71 -1.77 -25.62 8.03
C ARG A 71 -2.45 -26.86 8.62
N ALA A 72 -3.75 -27.03 8.38
CA ALA A 72 -4.49 -28.20 8.83
C ALA A 72 -3.89 -29.51 8.27
N SER A 73 -3.47 -29.52 7.00
CA SER A 73 -2.78 -30.67 6.40
C SER A 73 -1.43 -30.96 7.06
N ARG A 74 -0.67 -29.94 7.47
CA ARG A 74 0.60 -30.11 8.19
C ARG A 74 0.39 -30.67 9.60
N GLU A 75 -0.65 -30.20 10.31
CA GLU A 75 -0.98 -30.68 11.66
C GLU A 75 -1.52 -32.11 11.66
N SER A 76 -2.19 -32.54 10.59
CA SER A 76 -2.77 -33.90 10.47
C SER A 76 -1.77 -34.96 10.00
N GLY A 77 -0.58 -34.56 9.55
CA GLY A 77 0.47 -35.44 9.07
C GLY A 77 1.51 -35.84 10.13
N CYS A 78 1.34 -35.39 11.37
CA CYS A 78 2.19 -35.70 12.53
C CYS A 78 1.55 -36.74 13.46
#